data_AF-A0A535LHF8-F1
#
_entry.id   AF-A0A535LHF8-F1
#
_cell.length_a   1.000
_cell.length_b   1.000
_cell.length_c   1.000
_cell.angle_alpha   90.00
_cell.angle_beta   90.00
_cell.angle_gamma   90.00
#
_symmetry.space_group_name_H-M   'P 1'
#
loop_
_entity.id
_entity.type
_entity.pdbx_description
1 polymer ?
#
loop_
_entity_poly.entity_id
_entity_poly.type
_entity_poly.pdbx_seq_one_letter_code
_entity_poly.pdbx_strand_id
1 'polypeptide(L)'
;MNTLKKNLEQREKPELIAIITHILRQEPDLQWLLKTPLPTSSPRKALIDPKMYRQQVQVAMSVGENQRQRKRHEVQRKLDAIKYIADEFVKYEDYAAALTIYEVLVTEVIEHFNDYRDEYVAFSVILVGCIDGLDSCFAGEEDNQEMRMRVLRTLFAIYRFYTDSGMDLDEDIPGLLVGNTTSKERQVIAGWVRQALSETKGRKWSTEHQIREYGAFLAALEKVDQK
;
A
#
# COMPACT_ATOMS: atom_id res chain seq x y z
N MET A 1 -6.34 11.81 -18.90
CA MET A 1 -5.53 10.68 -19.42
C MET A 1 -6.01 10.14 -20.77
N ASN A 2 -7.32 10.08 -21.08
CA ASN A 2 -7.82 9.53 -22.35
C ASN A 2 -7.25 10.18 -23.63
N THR A 3 -7.05 11.50 -23.66
CA THR A 3 -6.48 12.19 -24.82
C THR A 3 -5.00 11.82 -25.05
N LEU A 4 -4.23 11.63 -23.98
CA LEU A 4 -2.83 11.24 -24.06
C LEU A 4 -2.68 9.83 -24.63
N LYS A 5 -3.47 8.87 -24.12
CA LYS A 5 -3.47 7.49 -24.62
C LYS A 5 -3.79 7.43 -26.11
N LYS A 6 -4.84 8.11 -26.55
CA LYS A 6 -5.23 8.21 -27.96
C LYS A 6 -4.13 8.80 -28.83
N ASN A 7 -3.42 9.83 -28.34
CA ASN A 7 -2.30 10.42 -29.07
C ASN A 7 -1.13 9.43 -29.21
N LEU A 8 -0.83 8.63 -28.17
CA LEU A 8 0.23 7.63 -28.22
C LEU A 8 -0.11 6.44 -29.13
N GLU A 9 -1.37 6.01 -29.16
CA GLU A 9 -1.85 4.92 -30.04
C GLU A 9 -1.73 5.25 -31.53
N GLN A 10 -1.74 6.53 -31.90
CA GLN A 10 -1.59 7.00 -33.28
C GLN A 10 -0.14 7.14 -33.74
N ARG A 11 0.83 6.94 -32.84
CA ARG A 11 2.26 7.12 -33.11
C ARG A 11 2.89 5.83 -33.56
N GLU A 12 3.84 5.91 -34.49
CA GLU A 12 4.58 4.73 -34.91
C GLU A 12 5.57 4.29 -33.82
N LYS A 13 5.90 2.99 -33.81
CA LYS A 13 6.83 2.40 -32.83
C LYS A 13 8.19 3.14 -32.74
N PRO A 14 8.85 3.54 -33.84
CA PRO A 14 10.10 4.30 -33.76
C PRO A 14 9.93 5.66 -33.08
N GLU A 15 8.81 6.34 -33.32
CA GLU A 15 8.49 7.62 -32.71
C GLU A 15 8.21 7.47 -31.21
N LEU A 16 7.48 6.42 -30.81
CA LEU A 16 7.28 6.08 -29.40
C LEU A 16 8.61 5.82 -28.67
N ILE A 17 9.54 5.07 -29.29
CA ILE A 17 10.87 4.84 -28.73
C ILE A 17 11.65 6.15 -28.59
N ALA A 18 11.57 7.05 -29.57
CA ALA A 18 12.22 8.36 -29.49
C ALA A 18 11.65 9.23 -28.37
N ILE A 19 10.32 9.23 -28.19
CA ILE A 19 9.64 9.92 -27.10
C ILE A 19 10.06 9.36 -25.75
N ILE A 20 10.02 8.03 -25.56
CA ILE A 20 10.43 7.37 -24.31
C ILE A 20 11.90 7.67 -24.01
N THR A 21 12.78 7.59 -25.02
CA THR A 21 14.21 7.92 -24.85
C THR A 21 14.40 9.38 -24.43
N HIS A 22 13.61 10.30 -24.98
CA HIS A 22 13.65 11.70 -24.58
C HIS A 22 13.18 11.90 -23.13
N ILE A 23 12.08 11.25 -22.73
CA ILE A 23 11.59 11.26 -21.35
C ILE A 23 12.66 10.71 -20.39
N LEU A 24 13.29 9.59 -20.71
CA LEU A 24 14.34 8.98 -19.88
C LEU A 24 15.63 9.80 -19.80
N ARG A 25 15.89 10.68 -20.78
CA ARG A 25 17.00 11.65 -20.69
C ARG A 25 16.69 12.80 -19.74
N GLN A 26 15.42 13.21 -19.67
CA GLN A 26 14.97 14.26 -18.75
C GLN A 26 14.77 13.73 -17.33
N GLU A 27 14.28 12.50 -17.21
CA GLU A 27 13.94 11.81 -15.96
C GLU A 27 14.63 10.43 -15.92
N PRO A 28 15.95 10.36 -15.67
CA PRO A 28 16.70 9.09 -15.63
C PRO A 28 16.16 8.11 -14.59
N ASP A 29 15.55 8.63 -13.53
CA ASP A 29 14.88 7.87 -12.47
C ASP A 29 13.73 7.01 -12.99
N LEU A 30 13.24 7.19 -14.23
CA LEU A 30 12.17 6.36 -14.81
C LEU A 30 12.70 5.11 -15.53
N GLN A 31 14.02 4.92 -15.65
CA GLN A 31 14.59 3.80 -16.40
C GLN A 31 14.18 2.41 -15.88
N TRP A 32 13.86 2.29 -14.59
CA TRP A 32 13.39 1.03 -14.00
C TRP A 32 12.07 0.54 -14.61
N LEU A 33 11.22 1.45 -15.15
CA LEU A 33 9.98 1.09 -15.83
C LEU A 33 10.21 0.23 -17.08
N LEU A 34 11.40 0.28 -17.68
CA LEU A 34 11.76 -0.59 -18.81
C LEU A 34 11.95 -2.06 -18.40
N LYS A 35 12.25 -2.31 -17.12
CA LYS A 35 12.51 -3.64 -16.55
C LYS A 35 11.35 -4.16 -15.72
N THR A 36 10.37 -3.31 -15.46
CA THR A 36 9.26 -3.63 -14.57
C THR A 36 8.08 -4.12 -15.39
N PRO A 37 7.44 -5.23 -15.00
CA PRO A 37 6.19 -5.63 -15.60
C PRO A 37 5.18 -4.50 -15.46
N LEU A 38 4.72 -3.94 -16.58
CA LEU A 38 3.63 -2.99 -16.57
C LEU A 38 2.31 -3.73 -16.75
N PRO A 39 1.24 -3.24 -16.11
CA PRO A 39 -0.10 -3.79 -16.27
C PRO A 39 -0.51 -3.70 -17.74
N THR A 40 -0.79 -4.85 -18.33
CA THR A 40 -1.28 -4.97 -19.70
C THR A 40 -2.42 -5.97 -19.70
N SER A 41 -3.31 -5.90 -20.70
CA SER A 41 -4.38 -6.88 -20.93
C SER A 41 -3.87 -8.27 -21.37
N SER A 42 -2.59 -8.58 -21.13
CA SER A 42 -2.01 -9.88 -21.41
C SER A 42 -2.59 -10.93 -20.46
N PRO A 43 -2.96 -12.12 -20.93
CA PRO A 43 -3.52 -13.18 -20.08
C PRO A 43 -2.50 -13.80 -19.12
N ARG A 44 -1.22 -13.39 -19.17
CA ARG A 44 -0.16 -13.92 -18.31
C ARG A 44 -0.02 -13.03 -17.07
N LYS A 45 -0.31 -13.60 -15.89
CA LYS A 45 -0.06 -12.95 -14.60
C LYS A 45 1.40 -12.47 -14.52
N ALA A 46 1.57 -11.22 -14.09
CA ALA A 46 2.87 -10.59 -13.96
C ALA A 46 3.63 -11.15 -12.76
N LEU A 47 4.89 -11.51 -12.96
CA LEU A 47 5.78 -11.84 -11.85
C LEU A 47 6.43 -10.55 -11.35
N ILE A 48 5.91 -10.03 -10.25
CA ILE A 48 6.45 -8.83 -9.60
C ILE A 48 7.64 -9.21 -8.72
N ASP A 49 8.77 -8.50 -8.87
CA ASP A 49 9.90 -8.57 -7.93
C ASP A 49 9.72 -7.51 -6.83
N PRO A 50 9.39 -7.90 -5.58
CA PRO A 50 9.21 -6.94 -4.49
C PRO A 50 10.46 -6.10 -4.20
N LYS A 51 11.66 -6.62 -4.48
CA LYS A 51 12.92 -5.90 -4.23
C LYS A 51 13.07 -4.70 -5.16
N MET A 52 12.61 -4.82 -6.40
CA MET A 52 12.66 -3.72 -7.34
C MET A 52 11.74 -2.58 -6.89
N TYR A 53 10.50 -2.90 -6.51
CA TYR A 53 9.57 -1.89 -5.98
C TYR A 53 10.05 -1.30 -4.66
N ARG A 54 10.65 -2.09 -3.78
CA ARG A 54 11.26 -1.60 -2.53
C ARG A 54 12.28 -0.50 -2.80
N GLN A 55 13.21 -0.76 -3.72
CA GLN A 55 14.20 0.24 -4.13
C GLN A 55 13.54 1.51 -4.68
N GLN A 56 12.46 1.39 -5.46
CA GLN A 56 11.77 2.55 -6.01
C GLN A 56 11.02 3.36 -4.96
N VAL A 57 10.39 2.72 -3.98
CA VAL A 57 9.72 3.41 -2.87
C VAL A 57 10.75 4.16 -2.02
N GLN A 58 11.90 3.57 -1.74
CA GLN A 58 13.00 4.23 -1.03
C GLN A 58 13.54 5.44 -1.80
N VAL A 59 13.77 5.31 -3.12
CA VAL A 59 14.18 6.43 -3.97
C VAL A 59 13.11 7.52 -4.03
N ALA A 60 11.83 7.16 -4.02
CA ALA A 60 10.73 8.13 -4.01
C ALA A 60 10.72 8.95 -2.70
N MET A 61 10.96 8.30 -1.55
CA MET A 61 11.01 8.96 -0.25
C MET A 61 12.27 9.83 -0.07
N SER A 62 13.43 9.37 -0.55
CA SER A 62 14.70 10.09 -0.38
C SER A 62 14.71 11.48 -1.06
N VAL A 63 13.81 11.74 -2.01
CA VAL A 63 13.64 13.09 -2.60
C VAL A 63 13.25 14.12 -1.55
N GLY A 64 12.57 13.72 -0.47
CA GLY A 64 12.21 14.58 0.65
C GLY A 64 13.41 15.15 1.43
N GLU A 65 14.58 14.50 1.36
CA GLU A 65 15.82 14.94 2.02
C GLU A 65 16.44 16.14 1.32
N ASN A 66 16.25 16.26 0.01
CA ASN A 66 16.93 17.26 -0.80
C ASN A 66 16.22 18.61 -0.72
N GLN A 67 16.65 19.46 0.22
CA GLN A 67 16.06 20.79 0.44
C GLN A 67 16.03 21.68 -0.82
N ARG A 68 16.91 21.45 -1.82
CA ARG A 68 16.91 22.19 -3.09
C ARG A 68 15.87 21.70 -4.10
N GLN A 69 15.44 20.45 -3.95
CA GLN A 69 14.40 19.81 -4.77
C GLN A 69 13.07 19.68 -4.02
N ARG A 70 12.90 20.38 -2.88
CA ARG A 70 11.68 20.38 -2.08
C ARG A 70 10.53 21.10 -2.80
N LYS A 71 10.12 20.59 -3.97
CA LYS A 71 8.83 20.88 -4.56
C LYS A 71 7.80 20.28 -3.61
N ARG A 72 6.81 21.08 -3.21
CA ARG A 72 5.72 20.61 -2.35
C ARG A 72 5.12 19.34 -2.98
N HIS A 73 4.90 18.31 -2.15
CA HIS A 73 4.25 17.06 -2.53
C HIS A 73 5.03 16.14 -3.49
N GLU A 74 6.36 16.31 -3.63
CA GLU A 74 7.12 15.46 -4.55
C GLU A 74 7.21 14.00 -4.12
N VAL A 75 7.41 13.74 -2.82
CA VAL A 75 7.38 12.38 -2.25
C VAL A 75 6.02 11.74 -2.52
N GLN A 76 4.93 12.44 -2.19
CA GLN A 76 3.57 11.99 -2.46
C GLN A 76 3.38 11.65 -3.95
N ARG A 77 3.74 12.56 -4.85
CA ARG A 77 3.60 12.35 -6.31
C ARG A 77 4.36 11.11 -6.81
N LYS A 78 5.56 10.86 -6.29
CA LYS A 78 6.37 9.70 -6.68
C LYS A 78 5.79 8.39 -6.12
N LEU A 79 5.34 8.39 -4.87
CA LEU A 79 4.66 7.24 -4.27
C LEU A 79 3.31 6.95 -4.96
N ASP A 80 2.53 7.98 -5.29
CA ASP A 80 1.29 7.88 -6.04
C ASP A 80 1.51 7.25 -7.41
N ALA A 81 2.63 7.58 -8.09
CA ALA A 81 2.97 6.98 -9.36
C ALA A 81 3.25 5.47 -9.25
N ILE A 82 3.85 5.01 -8.13
CA ILE A 82 4.06 3.58 -7.87
C ILE A 82 2.73 2.90 -7.54
N LYS A 83 1.92 3.51 -6.67
CA LYS A 83 0.57 3.05 -6.33
C LYS A 83 -0.31 2.91 -7.57
N TYR A 84 -0.24 3.87 -8.49
CA TYR A 84 -0.97 3.84 -9.75
C TYR A 84 -0.69 2.56 -10.56
N ILE A 85 0.53 2.02 -10.51
CA ILE A 85 0.85 0.75 -11.16
C ILE A 85 0.08 -0.40 -10.51
N ALA A 86 -0.02 -0.42 -9.17
CA ALA A 86 -0.82 -1.40 -8.44
C ALA A 86 -2.31 -1.28 -8.79
N ASP A 87 -2.85 -0.05 -8.82
CA ASP A 87 -4.25 0.23 -9.17
C ASP A 87 -4.57 -0.25 -10.60
N GLU A 88 -3.62 -0.11 -11.54
CA GLU A 88 -3.79 -0.64 -12.88
C GLU A 88 -3.76 -2.18 -12.91
N PHE A 89 -2.93 -2.84 -12.08
CA PHE A 89 -3.00 -4.30 -11.94
C PHE A 89 -4.34 -4.79 -11.40
N VAL A 90 -4.94 -4.06 -10.45
CA VAL A 90 -6.32 -4.32 -9.97
C VAL A 90 -7.33 -4.26 -11.13
N LYS A 91 -7.22 -3.27 -12.02
CA LYS A 91 -8.12 -3.14 -13.19
C LYS A 91 -7.99 -4.29 -14.20
N TYR A 92 -6.85 -4.96 -14.25
CA TYR A 92 -6.63 -6.15 -15.07
C TYR A 92 -6.79 -7.45 -14.27
N GLU A 93 -7.35 -7.38 -13.04
CA GLU A 93 -7.62 -8.52 -12.16
C GLU A 93 -6.36 -9.33 -11.79
N ASP A 94 -5.17 -8.73 -11.92
CA ASP A 94 -3.93 -9.31 -11.41
C ASP A 94 -3.70 -8.88 -9.96
N TYR A 95 -4.61 -9.34 -9.09
CA TYR A 95 -4.62 -8.99 -7.67
C TYR A 95 -3.34 -9.44 -6.94
N ALA A 96 -2.68 -10.50 -7.40
CA ALA A 96 -1.41 -10.96 -6.84
C ALA A 96 -0.28 -9.96 -7.08
N ALA A 97 -0.20 -9.43 -8.31
CA ALA A 97 0.75 -8.37 -8.65
C ALA A 97 0.44 -7.08 -7.88
N ALA A 98 -0.82 -6.66 -7.85
CA ALA A 98 -1.27 -5.46 -7.13
C ALA A 98 -0.96 -5.54 -5.63
N LEU A 99 -1.36 -6.63 -4.97
CA LEU A 99 -1.12 -6.85 -3.54
C LEU A 99 0.36 -6.79 -3.19
N THR A 100 1.22 -7.36 -4.03
CA THR A 100 2.68 -7.33 -3.81
C THR A 100 3.21 -5.90 -3.80
N ILE A 101 2.70 -5.02 -4.65
CA ILE A 101 3.12 -3.61 -4.69
C ILE A 101 2.56 -2.84 -3.49
N TYR A 102 1.28 -3.04 -3.13
CA TYR A 102 0.69 -2.43 -1.95
C TYR A 102 1.41 -2.85 -0.66
N GLU A 103 1.76 -4.14 -0.51
CA GLU A 103 2.54 -4.65 0.63
C GLU A 103 3.89 -3.93 0.75
N VAL A 104 4.59 -3.72 -0.36
CA VAL A 104 5.86 -2.99 -0.38
C VAL A 104 5.66 -1.53 0.00
N LEU A 105 4.66 -0.84 -0.57
CA LEU A 105 4.35 0.55 -0.23
C LEU A 105 4.06 0.71 1.26
N VAL A 106 3.17 -0.12 1.80
CA VAL A 106 2.78 -0.10 3.21
C VAL A 106 3.98 -0.36 4.11
N THR A 107 4.77 -1.40 3.82
CA THR A 107 5.94 -1.77 4.63
C THR A 107 6.96 -0.64 4.68
N GLU A 108 7.34 -0.10 3.53
CA GLU A 108 8.37 0.95 3.46
C GLU A 108 7.90 2.26 4.10
N VAL A 109 6.63 2.65 3.90
CA VAL A 109 6.07 3.85 4.54
C VAL A 109 6.04 3.70 6.06
N ILE A 110 5.65 2.53 6.58
CA ILE A 110 5.64 2.26 8.03
C ILE A 110 7.07 2.27 8.59
N GLU A 111 8.01 1.60 7.94
CA GLU A 111 9.41 1.48 8.39
C GLU A 111 10.11 2.84 8.43
N HIS A 112 9.87 3.69 7.43
CA HIS A 112 10.56 4.98 7.26
C HIS A 112 9.75 6.20 7.72
N PHE A 113 8.57 5.99 8.32
CA PHE A 113 7.71 7.09 8.77
C PHE A 113 8.44 8.14 9.61
N ASN A 114 9.28 7.68 10.56
CA ASN A 114 9.99 8.55 11.48
C ASN A 114 11.23 9.23 10.87
N ASP A 115 11.72 8.72 9.74
CA ASP A 115 12.87 9.27 9.02
C ASP A 115 12.48 10.54 8.24
N TYR A 116 11.22 10.61 7.78
CA TYR A 116 10.69 11.68 6.94
C TYR A 116 9.53 12.44 7.61
N ARG A 117 9.81 13.10 8.73
CA ARG A 117 8.79 13.75 9.58
C ARG A 117 7.91 14.80 8.87
N ASP A 118 8.45 15.46 7.85
CA ASP A 118 7.72 16.49 7.10
C ASP A 118 6.80 15.90 6.01
N GLU A 119 6.85 14.58 5.79
CA GLU A 119 6.08 13.87 4.76
C GLU A 119 4.83 13.17 5.33
N TYR A 120 4.41 13.54 6.56
CA TYR A 120 3.23 12.98 7.23
C TYR A 120 2.00 12.90 6.31
N VAL A 121 1.69 14.00 5.61
CA VAL A 121 0.52 14.06 4.71
C VAL A 121 0.70 13.13 3.52
N ALA A 122 1.90 13.06 2.95
CA ALA A 122 2.19 12.16 1.83
C ALA A 122 1.97 10.70 2.24
N PHE A 123 2.48 10.30 3.41
CA PHE A 123 2.33 8.95 3.93
C PHE A 123 0.89 8.60 4.28
N SER A 124 0.16 9.52 4.91
CA SER A 124 -1.28 9.34 5.20
C SER A 124 -2.07 9.08 3.91
N VAL A 125 -1.90 9.92 2.88
CA VAL A 125 -2.58 9.76 1.58
C VAL A 125 -2.25 8.41 0.93
N ILE A 126 -0.98 7.99 0.97
CA ILE A 126 -0.55 6.72 0.38
C ILE A 126 -1.13 5.53 1.13
N LEU A 127 -1.16 5.54 2.47
CA LEU A 127 -1.74 4.45 3.26
C LEU A 127 -3.25 4.34 3.03
N VAL A 128 -3.98 5.46 3.04
CA VAL A 128 -5.42 5.49 2.70
C VAL A 128 -5.66 4.89 1.32
N GLY A 129 -4.91 5.36 0.32
CA GLY A 129 -5.06 4.84 -1.02
C GLY A 129 -4.68 3.36 -1.15
N CYS A 130 -3.75 2.85 -0.32
CA CYS A 130 -3.45 1.41 -0.28
C CYS A 130 -4.59 0.62 0.36
N ILE A 131 -5.30 1.16 1.36
CA ILE A 131 -6.48 0.52 1.95
C ILE A 131 -7.56 0.30 0.88
N ASP A 132 -7.87 1.31 0.06
CA ASP A 132 -8.82 1.19 -1.06
C ASP A 132 -8.44 0.08 -2.05
N GLY A 133 -7.15 0.02 -2.41
CA GLY A 133 -6.63 -0.99 -3.32
C GLY A 133 -6.62 -2.40 -2.71
N LEU A 134 -6.34 -2.50 -1.41
CA LEU A 134 -6.37 -3.76 -0.67
C LEU A 134 -7.81 -4.30 -0.54
N ASP A 135 -8.80 -3.44 -0.34
CA ASP A 135 -10.21 -3.82 -0.34
C ASP A 135 -10.63 -4.42 -1.69
N SER A 136 -10.18 -3.81 -2.80
CA SER A 136 -10.38 -4.33 -4.15
C SER A 136 -9.71 -5.72 -4.35
N CYS A 137 -8.48 -5.89 -3.86
CA CYS A 137 -7.79 -7.19 -3.88
C CYS A 137 -8.48 -8.23 -3.01
N PHE A 138 -9.09 -7.82 -1.90
CA PHE A 138 -9.81 -8.71 -0.99
C PHE A 138 -11.08 -9.27 -1.64
N ALA A 139 -11.87 -8.40 -2.29
CA ALA A 139 -13.09 -8.77 -3.00
C ALA A 139 -12.81 -9.59 -4.28
N GLY A 140 -11.70 -9.32 -4.96
CA GLY A 140 -11.33 -10.04 -6.19
C GLY A 140 -10.85 -11.48 -5.99
N GLU A 141 -10.45 -11.86 -4.77
CA GLU A 141 -9.81 -13.15 -4.46
C GLU A 141 -10.52 -13.85 -3.28
N GLU A 142 -11.85 -13.77 -3.20
CA GLU A 142 -12.67 -14.32 -2.11
C GLU A 142 -12.46 -15.81 -1.83
N ASP A 143 -12.15 -16.60 -2.85
CA ASP A 143 -11.91 -18.04 -2.70
C ASP A 143 -10.44 -18.40 -2.40
N ASN A 144 -9.54 -17.43 -2.51
CA ASN A 144 -8.11 -17.64 -2.36
C ASN A 144 -7.65 -17.29 -0.94
N GLN A 145 -7.64 -18.30 -0.07
CA GLN A 145 -7.31 -18.15 1.34
C GLN A 145 -5.92 -17.54 1.59
N GLU A 146 -4.93 -17.85 0.74
CA GLU A 146 -3.58 -17.29 0.88
C GLU A 146 -3.57 -15.79 0.61
N MET A 147 -4.21 -15.37 -0.50
CA MET A 147 -4.33 -13.97 -0.88
C MET A 147 -5.10 -13.17 0.16
N ARG A 148 -6.24 -13.70 0.62
CA ARG A 148 -7.02 -13.07 1.70
C ARG A 148 -6.20 -12.87 2.95
N MET A 149 -5.46 -13.89 3.39
CA MET A 149 -4.63 -13.80 4.59
C MET A 149 -3.51 -12.76 4.44
N ARG A 150 -2.93 -12.63 3.24
CA ARG A 150 -1.94 -11.58 2.95
C ARG A 150 -2.57 -10.18 3.04
N VAL A 151 -3.73 -9.94 2.43
CA VAL A 151 -4.46 -8.67 2.53
C VAL A 151 -4.76 -8.33 4.00
N LEU A 152 -5.30 -9.27 4.77
CA LEU A 152 -5.63 -9.07 6.18
C LEU A 152 -4.40 -8.73 7.04
N ARG A 153 -3.25 -9.36 6.77
CA ARG A 153 -2.00 -9.01 7.44
C ARG A 153 -1.56 -7.58 7.11
N THR A 154 -1.69 -7.16 5.86
CA THR A 154 -1.33 -5.81 5.43
C THR A 154 -2.24 -4.76 6.07
N LEU A 155 -3.55 -4.96 6.03
CA LEU A 155 -4.52 -4.09 6.71
C LEU A 155 -4.25 -4.03 8.22
N PHE A 156 -3.96 -5.16 8.86
CA PHE A 156 -3.61 -5.19 10.28
C PHE A 156 -2.29 -4.45 10.58
N ALA A 157 -1.30 -4.52 9.67
CA ALA A 157 -0.05 -3.78 9.82
C ALA A 157 -0.30 -2.25 9.79
N ILE A 158 -1.15 -1.78 8.87
CA ILE A 158 -1.57 -0.37 8.83
C ILE A 158 -2.30 0.00 10.12
N TYR A 159 -3.25 -0.83 10.56
CA TYR A 159 -4.00 -0.63 11.81
C TYR A 159 -3.09 -0.43 13.02
N ARG A 160 -2.17 -1.38 13.20
CA ARG A 160 -1.20 -1.36 14.27
C ARG A 160 -0.34 -0.10 14.21
N PHE A 161 0.13 0.26 13.01
CA PHE A 161 0.99 1.42 12.81
C PHE A 161 0.29 2.73 13.18
N TYR A 162 -0.92 2.99 12.68
CA TYR A 162 -1.59 4.27 12.97
C TYR A 162 -1.99 4.36 14.45
N THR A 163 -2.41 3.24 15.06
CA THR A 163 -2.69 3.16 16.51
C THR A 163 -1.45 3.45 17.34
N ASP A 164 -0.30 2.87 16.96
CA ASP A 164 0.94 3.00 17.72
C ASP A 164 1.63 4.37 17.52
N SER A 165 1.57 4.92 16.31
CA SER A 165 2.18 6.22 15.97
C SER A 165 1.31 7.41 16.36
N GLY A 166 0.00 7.20 16.55
CA GLY A 166 -0.97 8.28 16.68
C GLY A 166 -1.25 8.99 15.35
N MET A 167 -0.87 8.40 14.21
CA MET A 167 -1.30 8.87 12.91
C MET A 167 -2.81 8.71 12.81
N ASP A 168 -3.46 9.76 12.37
CA ASP A 168 -4.88 9.76 12.06
C ASP A 168 -5.08 9.37 10.60
N LEU A 169 -5.68 8.21 10.40
CA LEU A 169 -6.23 7.76 9.13
C LEU A 169 -7.75 7.77 9.34
N ASP A 170 -8.48 8.56 8.56
CA ASP A 170 -9.95 8.69 8.61
C ASP A 170 -10.64 7.41 8.06
N GLU A 171 -10.18 6.25 8.51
CA GLU A 171 -10.49 4.92 7.97
C GLU A 171 -10.85 3.95 9.10
N ASP A 172 -12.00 3.28 8.99
CA ASP A 172 -12.44 2.26 9.94
C ASP A 172 -11.88 0.88 9.59
N ILE A 173 -10.55 0.73 9.69
CA ILE A 173 -9.89 -0.56 9.45
C ILE A 173 -10.44 -1.67 10.37
N PRO A 174 -10.72 -1.43 11.67
CA PRO A 174 -11.40 -2.42 12.51
C PRO A 174 -12.74 -2.90 11.94
N GLY A 175 -13.58 -1.97 11.47
CA GLY A 175 -14.85 -2.27 10.81
C GLY A 175 -14.67 -3.11 9.55
N LEU A 176 -13.72 -2.74 8.69
CA LEU A 176 -13.37 -3.52 7.48
C LEU A 176 -12.92 -4.94 7.84
N LEU A 177 -12.02 -5.08 8.80
CA LEU A 177 -11.51 -6.39 9.24
C LEU A 177 -12.60 -7.25 9.88
N VAL A 178 -13.52 -6.68 10.66
CA VAL A 178 -14.62 -7.45 11.27
C VAL A 178 -15.69 -7.85 10.24
N GLY A 179 -16.05 -6.91 9.35
CA GLY A 179 -17.14 -7.06 8.39
C GLY A 179 -16.83 -8.03 7.25
N ASN A 180 -15.58 -8.05 6.79
CA ASN A 180 -15.18 -8.78 5.58
C ASN A 180 -14.55 -10.16 5.85
N THR A 181 -14.40 -10.55 7.13
CA THR A 181 -13.72 -11.81 7.50
C THR A 181 -14.65 -12.90 7.97
N THR A 182 -14.24 -14.14 7.70
CA THR A 182 -14.84 -15.34 8.27
C THR A 182 -14.50 -15.49 9.75
N SER A 183 -15.24 -16.30 10.50
CA SER A 183 -14.92 -16.61 11.90
C SER A 183 -13.49 -17.15 12.09
N LYS A 184 -13.00 -17.98 11.17
CA LYS A 184 -11.62 -18.50 11.25
C LYS A 184 -10.59 -17.40 11.09
N GLU A 185 -10.79 -16.49 10.14
CA GLU A 185 -9.92 -15.33 9.92
C GLU A 185 -9.99 -14.37 11.12
N ARG A 186 -11.18 -14.12 11.68
CA ARG A 186 -11.33 -13.31 12.90
C ARG A 186 -10.55 -13.87 14.08
N GLN A 187 -10.56 -15.19 14.28
CA GLN A 187 -9.77 -15.82 15.34
C GLN A 187 -8.27 -15.59 15.17
N VAL A 188 -7.78 -15.65 13.92
CA VAL A 188 -6.38 -15.35 13.59
C VAL A 188 -6.06 -13.89 13.89
N ILE A 189 -6.89 -12.94 13.44
CA ILE A 189 -6.72 -11.51 13.68
C ILE A 189 -6.78 -11.20 15.18
N ALA A 190 -7.70 -11.82 15.93
CA ALA A 190 -7.78 -11.67 17.38
C ALA A 190 -6.49 -12.12 18.07
N GLY A 191 -5.82 -13.15 17.55
CA GLY A 191 -4.47 -13.55 17.98
C GLY A 191 -3.46 -12.40 17.82
N TRP A 192 -3.44 -11.75 16.66
CA TRP A 192 -2.55 -10.61 16.40
C TRP A 192 -2.87 -9.40 17.29
N VAL A 193 -4.15 -9.09 17.50
CA VAL A 193 -4.60 -8.00 18.39
C VAL A 193 -4.17 -8.27 19.83
N ARG A 194 -4.34 -9.51 20.33
CA ARG A 194 -3.89 -9.88 21.69
C ARG A 194 -2.38 -9.73 21.84
N GLN A 195 -1.62 -10.14 20.83
CA GLN A 195 -0.17 -9.95 20.81
C GLN A 195 0.19 -8.46 20.86
N ALA A 196 -0.39 -7.63 19.98
CA ALA A 196 -0.16 -6.19 19.94
C ALA A 196 -0.54 -5.52 21.28
N LEU A 197 -1.68 -5.89 21.87
CA LEU A 197 -2.12 -5.39 23.17
C LEU A 197 -1.13 -5.72 24.29
N SER A 198 -0.61 -6.96 24.32
CA SER A 198 0.39 -7.40 25.29
C SER A 198 1.70 -6.63 25.14
N GLU A 199 2.17 -6.48 23.90
CA GLU A 199 3.38 -5.70 23.59
C GLU A 199 3.22 -4.23 23.97
N THR A 200 2.06 -3.64 23.71
CA THR A 200 1.75 -2.26 24.10
C THR A 200 1.74 -2.09 25.61
N LYS A 201 1.07 -2.96 26.38
CA LYS A 201 1.10 -2.91 27.86
C LYS A 201 2.49 -3.06 28.46
N GLY A 202 3.40 -3.76 27.76
CA GLY A 202 4.79 -3.93 28.19
C GLY A 202 5.69 -2.72 27.90
N ARG A 203 5.25 -1.74 27.10
CA ARG A 203 6.05 -0.55 26.75
C ARG A 203 5.99 0.51 27.85
N LYS A 204 7.14 1.12 28.15
CA LYS A 204 7.27 2.20 29.15
C LYS A 204 6.46 3.47 28.83
N TRP A 205 6.13 3.70 27.55
CA TRP A 205 5.42 4.89 27.08
C TRP A 205 4.09 4.56 26.38
N SER A 206 3.43 3.46 26.77
CA SER A 206 2.11 3.13 26.23
C SER A 206 1.05 4.13 26.70
N THR A 207 0.17 4.55 25.81
CA THR A 207 -0.96 5.40 26.19
C THR A 207 -2.18 4.55 26.55
N GLU A 208 -3.00 5.03 27.48
CA GLU A 208 -4.31 4.41 27.78
C GLU A 208 -5.20 4.34 26.53
N HIS A 209 -5.04 5.31 25.62
CA HIS A 209 -5.71 5.32 24.33
C HIS A 209 -5.39 4.08 23.50
N GLN A 210 -4.11 3.76 23.27
CA GLN A 210 -3.69 2.57 22.51
C GLN A 210 -4.27 1.27 23.09
N ILE A 211 -4.19 1.11 24.43
CA ILE A 211 -4.72 -0.06 25.13
C ILE A 211 -6.23 -0.19 24.91
N ARG A 212 -6.95 0.93 24.93
CA ARG A 212 -8.39 0.98 24.70
C ARG A 212 -8.76 0.63 23.26
N GLU A 213 -8.05 1.17 22.27
CA GLU A 213 -8.30 0.88 20.85
C GLU A 213 -8.13 -0.62 20.53
N TYR A 214 -6.99 -1.20 20.94
CA TYR A 214 -6.78 -2.65 20.78
C TYR A 214 -7.82 -3.48 21.56
N GLY A 215 -8.22 -3.04 22.75
CA GLY A 215 -9.25 -3.72 23.54
C GLY A 215 -10.64 -3.68 22.89
N ALA A 216 -11.02 -2.53 22.33
CA ALA A 216 -12.28 -2.36 21.62
C ALA A 216 -12.32 -3.22 20.35
N PHE A 217 -11.23 -3.23 19.58
CA PHE A 217 -11.12 -4.06 18.39
C PHE A 217 -11.18 -5.56 18.72
N LEU A 218 -10.48 -6.01 19.76
CA LEU A 218 -10.54 -7.40 20.22
C LEU A 218 -11.98 -7.81 20.59
N ALA A 219 -12.69 -6.95 21.33
CA ALA A 219 -14.07 -7.21 21.70
C ALA A 219 -15.01 -7.27 20.48
N ALA A 220 -14.76 -6.46 19.44
CA ALA A 220 -15.52 -6.50 18.20
C ALA A 220 -15.32 -7.82 17.44
N LEU A 221 -14.08 -8.31 17.36
CA LEU A 221 -13.76 -9.60 16.73
C LEU A 221 -14.44 -10.77 17.45
N GLU A 222 -14.49 -10.75 18.78
CA GLU A 222 -15.04 -11.85 19.59
C GLU A 222 -16.58 -11.86 19.65
N LYS A 223 -17.24 -10.70 19.52
CA LYS A 223 -18.71 -10.59 19.61
C LYS A 223 -19.45 -11.25 18.44
N VAL A 224 -18.86 -11.28 17.24
CA VAL A 224 -19.54 -11.77 16.03
C VAL A 224 -19.58 -13.30 15.98
N ASP A 225 -18.70 -13.98 16.72
CA ASP A 225 -18.64 -15.46 16.76
C ASP A 225 -19.62 -16.09 17.78
N GLN A 226 -20.46 -15.29 18.47
CA GLN A 226 -21.47 -15.77 19.43
C GLN A 226 -22.89 -15.90 18.85
N LYS A 227 -23.06 -15.83 17.53
CA LYS A 227 -24.31 -16.14 16.81
C LYS A 227 -24.15 -17.40 15.96
#